data_AF-A0AAD5KVR1-F1
#
_entry.id   AF-A0AAD5KVR1-F1
#
_cell.length_a   1.000
_cell.length_b   1.000
_cell.length_c   1.000
_cell.angle_alpha   90.00
_cell.angle_beta   90.00
_cell.angle_gamma   90.00
#
_symmetry.space_group_name_H-M   'P 1'
#
loop_
_entity.id
_entity.type
_entity.pdbx_description
1 polymer ?
#
loop_
_entity_poly.entity_id
_entity_poly.type
_entity_poly.pdbx_seq_one_letter_code
_entity_poly.pdbx_strand_id
1 'polypeptide(L)'
;MANLPVSTWTLEACKTRQRVLRFRITGCHTRISNIVTAGLSRRDAEKHLADVRGLLGELENIHDRIIELIDDDDVLTQQNVQHLTYAKVVDNCSSLVENYLLIRQDDDPSVVIETPEEIARRQALQTAEQRLREARTELAAAEQAVIDLGGTVSPTDGSEVNPSDSVSSVGNKPTNGIDFDPRIASKIVPSSKSFPD
;
A
#
# COMPACT_ATOMS: atom_id res chain seq x y z
N MET A 1 12.60 -6.73 10.28
CA MET A 1 13.24 -7.56 9.24
C MET A 1 13.80 -6.62 8.20
N ALA A 2 15.11 -6.63 7.96
CA ALA A 2 15.72 -5.79 6.93
C ALA A 2 15.14 -6.19 5.55
N ASN A 3 14.67 -5.22 4.77
CA ASN A 3 14.27 -5.45 3.38
C ASN A 3 15.52 -5.79 2.57
N LEU A 4 15.76 -7.08 2.33
CA LEU A 4 16.84 -7.54 1.45
C LEU A 4 16.61 -7.03 0.03
N PRO A 5 17.67 -6.59 -0.70
CA PRO A 5 17.53 -6.11 -2.07
C PRO A 5 17.03 -7.23 -2.99
N VAL A 6 16.21 -6.87 -3.99
CA VAL A 6 15.57 -7.83 -4.93
C VAL A 6 16.62 -8.68 -5.66
N SER A 7 17.80 -8.13 -5.95
CA SER A 7 18.92 -8.86 -6.56
C SER A 7 19.39 -10.08 -5.78
N THR A 8 19.14 -10.14 -4.46
CA THR A 8 19.51 -11.28 -3.61
C THR A 8 18.41 -12.32 -3.47
N TRP A 9 17.24 -12.07 -4.06
CA TRP A 9 16.11 -12.98 -3.91
C TRP A 9 16.28 -14.24 -4.75
N THR A 10 15.73 -15.34 -4.23
CA THR A 10 15.61 -16.61 -4.94
C THR A 10 14.44 -16.57 -5.91
N LEU A 11 14.43 -17.48 -6.89
CA LEU A 11 13.34 -17.58 -7.87
C LEU A 11 11.97 -17.75 -7.19
N GLU A 12 11.89 -18.56 -6.13
CA GLU A 12 10.65 -18.78 -5.39
C GLU A 12 10.17 -17.55 -4.62
N ALA A 13 11.09 -16.77 -4.04
CA ALA A 13 10.76 -15.49 -3.41
C ALA A 13 10.22 -14.49 -4.44
N CYS A 14 10.87 -14.40 -5.61
CA CYS A 14 10.43 -13.56 -6.71
C CYS A 14 9.04 -13.96 -7.22
N LYS A 15 8.79 -15.24 -7.49
CA LYS A 15 7.48 -15.75 -7.93
C LYS A 15 6.39 -15.49 -6.90
N THR A 16 6.70 -15.69 -5.61
CA THR A 16 5.76 -15.43 -4.52
C THR A 16 5.37 -13.95 -4.46
N ARG A 17 6.37 -13.05 -4.49
CA ARG A 17 6.10 -11.61 -4.47
C ARG A 17 5.38 -11.16 -5.75
N GLN A 18 5.78 -11.67 -6.91
CA GLN A 18 5.12 -11.40 -8.19
C GLN A 18 3.62 -11.76 -8.14
N ARG A 19 3.24 -12.90 -7.55
CA ARG A 19 1.84 -13.29 -7.38
C ARG A 19 1.07 -12.26 -6.53
N VAL A 20 1.67 -11.79 -5.43
CA VAL A 20 1.06 -10.76 -4.57
C VAL A 20 0.87 -9.44 -5.31
N LEU A 21 1.88 -8.99 -6.05
CA LEU A 21 1.80 -7.74 -6.82
C LEU A 21 0.72 -7.81 -7.90
N ARG A 22 0.66 -8.92 -8.63
CA ARG A 22 -0.39 -9.17 -9.63
C ARG A 22 -1.79 -9.09 -9.03
N PHE A 23 -2.00 -9.73 -7.88
CA PHE A 23 -3.27 -9.64 -7.14
C PHE A 23 -3.61 -8.20 -6.75
N ARG A 24 -2.63 -7.43 -6.25
CA ARG A 24 -2.82 -6.02 -5.88
C ARG A 24 -3.14 -5.15 -7.09
N ILE A 25 -2.46 -5.34 -8.23
CA ILE A 25 -2.73 -4.63 -9.49
C ILE A 25 -4.16 -4.87 -9.93
N THR A 26 -4.61 -6.13 -9.97
CA THR A 26 -6.00 -6.47 -10.29
C THR A 26 -6.98 -5.81 -9.32
N GLY A 27 -6.67 -5.80 -8.01
CA GLY A 27 -7.48 -5.13 -7.01
C GLY A 27 -7.58 -3.61 -7.21
N CYS A 28 -6.49 -2.93 -7.59
CA CYS A 28 -6.51 -1.50 -7.93
C CYS A 28 -7.35 -1.25 -9.17
N HIS A 29 -7.19 -2.05 -10.23
CA HIS A 29 -8.00 -1.95 -11.44
C HIS A 29 -9.50 -2.06 -11.14
N THR A 30 -9.93 -3.02 -10.32
CA THR A 30 -11.34 -3.15 -9.90
C THR A 30 -11.82 -1.92 -9.15
N ARG A 31 -11.03 -1.36 -8.23
CA ARG A 31 -11.41 -0.14 -7.48
C ARG A 31 -11.53 1.07 -8.40
N ILE A 32 -10.57 1.27 -9.30
CA ILE A 32 -10.59 2.33 -10.30
C ILE A 32 -11.85 2.22 -11.17
N SER A 33 -12.12 1.02 -11.70
CA SER A 33 -13.31 0.77 -12.52
C SER A 33 -14.61 1.12 -11.76
N ASN A 34 -14.73 0.72 -10.49
CA ASN A 34 -15.88 1.05 -9.66
C ASN A 34 -16.01 2.56 -9.42
N ILE A 35 -14.91 3.26 -9.15
CA ILE A 35 -14.91 4.72 -8.95
C ILE A 35 -15.37 5.44 -10.23
N VAL A 36 -14.81 5.05 -11.37
CA VAL A 36 -15.13 5.65 -12.67
C VAL A 36 -16.58 5.40 -13.05
N THR A 37 -17.05 4.15 -12.95
CA THR A 37 -18.42 3.76 -13.34
C THR A 37 -19.49 4.32 -12.41
N ALA A 38 -19.23 4.39 -11.10
CA ALA A 38 -20.18 4.95 -10.12
C ALA A 38 -20.02 6.46 -9.90
N GLY A 39 -19.11 7.14 -10.63
CA GLY A 39 -18.95 8.59 -10.54
C GLY A 39 -18.45 9.09 -9.17
N LEU A 40 -17.60 8.31 -8.49
CA LEU A 40 -17.14 8.59 -7.12
C LEU A 40 -16.03 9.66 -7.04
N SER A 41 -15.14 9.55 -6.05
CA SER A 41 -14.08 10.54 -5.77
C SER A 41 -12.99 10.53 -6.85
N ARG A 42 -12.74 11.70 -7.47
CA ARG A 42 -11.62 11.91 -8.41
C ARG A 42 -10.27 11.67 -7.76
N ARG A 43 -10.11 12.14 -6.51
CA ARG A 43 -8.89 11.97 -5.73
C ARG A 43 -8.57 10.49 -5.47
N ASP A 44 -9.60 9.68 -5.22
CA ASP A 44 -9.39 8.24 -4.99
C ASP A 44 -9.03 7.51 -6.28
N ALA A 45 -9.57 7.94 -7.42
CA ALA A 45 -9.16 7.44 -8.74
C ALA A 45 -7.67 7.71 -9.00
N GLU A 46 -7.21 8.95 -8.77
CA GLU A 46 -5.80 9.35 -8.90
C GLU A 46 -4.89 8.61 -7.92
N LYS A 47 -5.33 8.46 -6.66
CA LYS A 47 -4.58 7.71 -5.65
C LYS A 47 -4.37 6.26 -6.08
N HIS A 48 -5.44 5.57 -6.50
CA HIS A 48 -5.32 4.19 -6.96
C HIS A 48 -4.53 4.06 -8.26
N LEU A 49 -4.54 5.09 -9.12
CA LEU A 49 -3.67 5.14 -10.29
C LEU A 49 -2.19 5.25 -9.89
N ALA A 50 -1.87 6.10 -8.91
CA ALA A 50 -0.51 6.19 -8.37
C ALA A 50 -0.07 4.86 -7.74
N ASP A 51 -0.94 4.24 -6.94
CA ASP A 51 -0.70 2.93 -6.34
C ASP A 51 -0.40 1.88 -7.40
N VAL A 52 -1.21 1.77 -8.45
CA VAL A 52 -1.05 0.73 -9.49
C VAL A 52 0.22 0.94 -10.33
N ARG A 53 0.62 2.18 -10.57
CA ARG A 53 1.90 2.52 -11.23
C ARG A 53 3.10 2.12 -10.36
N GLY A 54 3.04 2.40 -9.06
CA GLY A 54 4.07 1.95 -8.11
C GLY A 54 4.20 0.42 -8.06
N LEU A 55 3.06 -0.29 -8.07
CA LEU A 55 3.04 -1.76 -8.12
C LEU A 55 3.64 -2.32 -9.42
N LEU A 56 3.43 -1.65 -10.55
CA LEU A 56 4.05 -2.05 -11.82
C LEU A 56 5.58 -1.89 -11.75
N GLY A 57 6.07 -0.77 -11.22
CA GLY A 57 7.52 -0.58 -11.03
C GLY A 57 8.14 -1.63 -10.10
N GLU A 58 7.47 -2.01 -9.01
CA GLU A 58 7.92 -3.15 -8.19
C GLU A 58 7.90 -4.47 -8.98
N LEU A 59 6.89 -4.67 -9.83
CA LEU A 59 6.73 -5.88 -10.64
C LEU A 59 7.79 -5.98 -11.74
N GLU A 60 8.20 -4.87 -12.35
CA GLU A 60 9.30 -4.77 -13.33
C GLU A 60 10.62 -5.22 -12.71
N ASN A 61 11.00 -4.65 -11.55
CA ASN A 61 12.22 -5.04 -10.85
C ASN A 61 12.28 -6.55 -10.52
N ILE A 62 11.14 -7.14 -10.15
CA ILE A 62 11.05 -8.59 -9.87
C ILE A 62 11.06 -9.40 -11.16
N HIS A 63 10.45 -8.88 -12.23
CA HIS A 63 10.43 -9.51 -13.54
C HIS A 63 11.84 -9.64 -14.11
N ASP A 64 12.63 -8.56 -14.08
CA ASP A 64 14.03 -8.55 -14.51
C ASP A 64 14.85 -9.59 -13.74
N ARG A 65 14.67 -9.63 -12.41
CA ARG A 65 15.34 -10.63 -11.58
C ARG A 65 14.93 -12.07 -11.91
N ILE A 66 13.68 -12.30 -12.28
CA ILE A 66 13.22 -13.64 -12.69
C ILE A 66 13.87 -14.04 -14.02
N ILE A 67 13.99 -13.12 -14.97
CA ILE A 67 14.66 -13.37 -16.26
C ILE A 67 16.12 -13.79 -16.02
N GLU A 68 16.84 -13.11 -15.13
CA GLU A 68 18.23 -13.46 -14.77
C GLU A 68 18.39 -14.85 -14.15
N LEU A 69 17.31 -15.41 -13.58
CA LEU A 69 17.33 -16.68 -12.83
C LEU A 69 16.79 -17.87 -13.63
N ILE A 70 16.31 -17.66 -14.86
CA ILE A 70 15.70 -18.69 -15.70
C ILE A 70 16.54 -18.83 -16.98
N ASP A 71 17.02 -20.04 -17.24
CA ASP A 71 17.76 -20.37 -18.47
C ASP A 71 16.87 -20.99 -19.57
N ASP A 72 15.60 -21.28 -19.25
CA ASP A 72 14.64 -21.92 -20.17
C ASP A 72 13.87 -20.87 -20.98
N ASP A 73 14.12 -20.84 -22.30
CA ASP A 73 13.52 -19.89 -23.26
C ASP A 73 11.99 -19.93 -23.33
N ASP A 74 11.37 -21.10 -23.18
CA ASP A 74 9.92 -21.24 -23.20
C ASP A 74 9.31 -20.63 -21.93
N VAL A 75 9.95 -20.87 -20.79
CA VAL A 75 9.55 -20.27 -19.51
C VAL A 75 9.78 -18.76 -19.51
N LEU A 76 10.87 -18.26 -20.09
CA LEU A 76 11.12 -16.83 -20.28
C LEU A 76 10.04 -16.18 -21.13
N THR A 77 9.67 -16.82 -22.24
CA THR A 77 8.59 -16.34 -23.11
C THR A 77 7.27 -16.22 -22.35
N GLN A 78 6.90 -17.26 -21.59
CA GLN A 78 5.69 -17.23 -20.77
C GLN A 78 5.75 -16.11 -19.72
N GLN A 79 6.91 -15.90 -19.10
CA GLN A 79 7.13 -14.86 -18.10
C GLN A 79 6.95 -13.45 -18.69
N ASN A 80 7.48 -13.21 -19.90
CA ASN A 80 7.33 -11.95 -20.63
C ASN A 80 5.87 -11.68 -20.99
N VAL A 81 5.14 -12.68 -21.49
CA VAL A 81 3.71 -12.55 -21.81
C VAL A 81 2.91 -12.17 -20.58
N GLN A 82 3.19 -12.80 -19.43
CA GLN A 82 2.50 -12.47 -18.18
C GLN A 82 2.83 -11.05 -17.71
N HIS A 83 4.10 -10.64 -17.75
CA HIS A 83 4.50 -9.27 -17.39
C HIS A 83 3.78 -8.22 -18.25
N LEU A 84 3.81 -8.39 -19.58
CA LEU A 84 3.13 -7.50 -20.53
C LEU A 84 1.62 -7.46 -20.33
N THR A 85 1.01 -8.56 -19.87
CA THR A 85 -0.42 -8.58 -19.54
C THR A 85 -0.75 -7.61 -18.41
N TYR A 86 0.08 -7.54 -17.36
CA TYR A 86 -0.16 -6.62 -16.24
C TYR A 86 0.24 -5.18 -16.56
N ALA A 87 1.25 -4.97 -17.42
CA ALA A 87 1.54 -3.64 -17.97
C ALA A 87 0.31 -3.07 -18.71
N LYS A 88 -0.33 -3.86 -19.58
CA LYS A 88 -1.58 -3.47 -20.26
C LYS A 88 -2.72 -3.16 -19.32
N VAL A 89 -2.84 -3.87 -18.18
CA VAL A 89 -3.85 -3.56 -17.15
C VAL A 89 -3.62 -2.18 -16.55
N VAL A 90 -2.36 -1.80 -16.32
CA VAL A 90 -1.97 -0.49 -15.78
C VAL A 90 -2.20 0.62 -16.82
N ASP A 91 -1.92 0.36 -18.09
CA ASP A 91 -2.24 1.29 -19.19
C ASP A 91 -3.74 1.55 -19.31
N ASN A 92 -4.55 0.49 -19.17
CA ASN A 92 -6.00 0.61 -19.13
C ASN A 92 -6.47 1.42 -17.91
N CYS A 93 -5.87 1.22 -16.73
CA CYS A 93 -6.15 2.04 -15.56
C CYS A 93 -5.85 3.53 -15.83
N SER A 94 -4.71 3.82 -16.45
CA SER A 94 -4.35 5.21 -16.83
C SER A 94 -5.40 5.81 -17.76
N SER A 95 -5.77 5.08 -18.81
CA SER A 95 -6.78 5.52 -19.78
C SER A 95 -8.15 5.75 -19.14
N LEU A 96 -8.58 4.87 -18.23
CA LEU A 96 -9.86 5.01 -17.52
C LEU A 96 -9.87 6.28 -16.66
N VAL A 97 -8.82 6.50 -15.88
CA VAL A 97 -8.74 7.66 -14.98
C VAL A 97 -8.57 8.95 -15.76
N GLU A 98 -7.74 8.99 -16.79
CA GLU A 98 -7.54 10.19 -17.63
C GLU A 98 -8.85 10.63 -18.30
N ASN A 99 -9.58 9.69 -18.92
CA ASN A 99 -10.88 9.99 -19.52
C ASN A 99 -11.89 10.45 -18.45
N TYR A 100 -11.90 9.82 -17.29
CA TYR A 100 -12.79 10.18 -16.19
C TYR A 100 -12.53 11.59 -15.65
N LEU A 101 -11.27 11.97 -15.50
CA LEU A 101 -10.88 13.31 -15.06
C LEU A 101 -11.21 14.36 -16.14
N LEU A 102 -11.01 14.03 -17.41
CA LEU A 102 -11.31 14.92 -18.53
C LEU A 102 -12.81 15.26 -18.61
N ILE A 103 -13.69 14.25 -18.48
CA ILE A 103 -15.14 14.46 -18.51
C ILE A 103 -15.62 15.32 -17.34
N ARG A 104 -14.89 15.29 -16.22
CA ARG A 104 -15.22 15.99 -14.97
C ARG A 104 -14.32 17.18 -14.69
N GLN A 105 -13.61 17.71 -15.68
CA GLN A 105 -12.60 18.75 -15.47
C GLN A 105 -13.21 20.04 -14.88
N ASP A 106 -14.47 20.33 -15.22
CA ASP A 106 -15.20 21.52 -14.80
C ASP A 106 -16.00 21.30 -13.50
N ASP A 107 -15.99 20.08 -12.94
CA ASP A 107 -16.61 19.81 -11.65
C ASP A 107 -15.83 20.50 -10.52
N ASP A 108 -16.55 20.91 -9.48
CA ASP A 108 -15.93 21.36 -8.24
C ASP A 108 -14.94 20.30 -7.71
N PRO A 109 -13.75 20.70 -7.21
CA PRO A 109 -12.78 19.78 -6.67
C PRO A 109 -13.43 18.92 -5.58
N SER A 110 -13.15 17.61 -5.60
CA SER A 110 -13.70 16.65 -4.64
C SER A 110 -13.35 17.09 -3.22
N VAL A 111 -14.30 17.74 -2.53
CA VAL A 111 -14.08 18.28 -1.19
C VAL A 111 -13.83 17.10 -0.25
N VAL A 112 -12.67 17.11 0.40
CA VAL A 112 -12.41 16.20 1.52
C VAL A 112 -13.35 16.64 2.64
N ILE A 113 -14.47 15.94 2.83
CA ILE A 113 -15.25 16.09 4.05
C ILE A 113 -14.42 15.41 5.14
N GLU A 114 -13.51 16.18 5.75
CA GLU A 114 -12.77 15.70 6.91
C GLU A 114 -13.76 15.37 8.01
N THR A 115 -13.76 14.12 8.46
CA THR A 115 -14.60 13.73 9.59
C THR A 115 -14.12 14.50 10.83
N PRO A 116 -15.00 14.79 11.80
CA PRO A 116 -14.59 15.38 13.07
C PRO A 116 -13.46 14.62 13.77
N GLU A 117 -13.38 13.30 13.55
CA GLU A 117 -12.34 12.43 14.09
C GLU A 117 -10.96 12.66 13.43
N GLU A 118 -10.93 12.85 12.10
CA GLU A 118 -9.70 13.19 11.36
C GLU A 118 -9.15 14.57 11.81
N ILE A 119 -10.04 15.54 12.01
CA ILE A 119 -9.70 16.87 12.51
C ILE A 119 -9.11 16.75 13.93
N ALA A 120 -9.76 15.98 14.80
CA ALA A 120 -9.28 15.73 16.17
C ALA A 120 -7.92 15.04 16.18
N ARG A 121 -7.68 14.03 15.33
CA ARG A 121 -6.36 13.38 15.21
C ARG A 121 -5.28 14.36 14.77
N ARG A 122 -5.55 15.21 13.78
CA ARG A 122 -4.57 16.20 13.32
C ARG A 122 -4.23 17.21 14.41
N GLN A 123 -5.24 17.71 15.11
CA GLN A 123 -5.05 18.63 16.23
C GLN A 123 -4.27 17.96 17.38
N ALA A 124 -4.58 16.70 17.69
CA ALA A 124 -3.86 15.94 18.71
C ALA A 124 -2.38 15.75 18.32
N LEU A 125 -2.10 15.45 17.05
CA LEU A 125 -0.74 15.29 16.53
C LEU A 125 0.04 16.60 16.59
N GLN A 126 -0.55 17.71 16.15
CA GLN A 126 0.06 19.04 16.26
C GLN A 126 0.33 19.44 17.72
N THR A 127 -0.59 19.11 18.63
CA THR A 127 -0.41 19.36 20.07
C THR A 127 0.74 18.52 20.64
N ALA A 128 0.84 17.25 20.25
CA ALA A 128 1.93 16.37 20.68
C ALA A 128 3.29 16.85 20.15
N GLU A 129 3.36 17.29 18.89
CA GLU A 129 4.58 17.86 18.30
C GLU A 129 5.01 19.15 18.99
N GLN A 130 4.05 20.01 19.36
CA GLN A 130 4.34 21.23 20.09
C GLN A 130 4.90 20.94 21.49
N ARG A 131 4.29 20.01 22.22
CA ARG A 131 4.80 19.56 23.53
C ARG A 131 6.20 18.96 23.44
N LEU A 132 6.48 18.19 22.39
CA LEU A 132 7.82 17.64 22.16
C LEU A 132 8.85 18.76 21.92
N ARG A 133 8.47 19.82 21.20
CA ARG A 133 9.33 20.98 20.96
C ARG A 133 9.62 21.73 22.27
N GLU A 134 8.60 21.96 23.09
CA GLU A 134 8.73 22.61 24.40
C GLU A 134 9.62 21.80 25.36
N ALA A 135 9.39 20.49 25.46
CA ALA A 135 10.21 19.61 26.29
C ALA A 135 11.69 19.59 25.84
N ARG A 136 11.95 19.64 24.53
CA ARG A 136 13.33 19.75 24.01
C ARG A 136 13.99 21.07 24.37
N THR A 137 13.25 22.18 24.35
CA THR A 137 13.79 23.48 24.77
C THR A 137 14.06 23.54 26.27
N GLU A 138 13.19 22.95 27.08
CA GLU A 138 13.37 22.88 28.53
C GLU A 138 14.55 21.98 28.91
N LEU A 139 14.69 20.83 28.25
CA LEU A 139 15.85 19.95 28.41
C LEU A 139 17.15 20.68 28.07
N ALA A 140 17.20 21.37 26.91
CA ALA A 140 18.39 22.11 26.51
C ALA A 140 18.74 23.23 27.51
N ALA A 141 17.74 23.92 28.07
CA ALA A 141 17.96 24.93 29.10
C ALA A 141 18.46 24.32 30.43
N ALA A 142 17.93 23.17 30.82
CA ALA A 142 18.37 22.44 32.01
C ALA A 142 19.80 21.89 31.85
N GLU A 143 20.14 21.34 30.68
CA GLU A 143 21.49 20.88 30.35
C GLU A 143 22.49 22.05 30.40
N GLN A 144 22.14 23.21 29.84
CA GLN A 144 22.99 24.39 29.91
C GLN A 144 23.19 24.88 31.35
N ALA A 145 22.15 24.86 32.18
CA ALA A 145 22.26 25.23 33.60
C ALA A 145 23.19 24.28 34.38
N VAL A 146 23.21 22.98 34.04
CA VAL A 146 24.14 22.01 34.63
C VAL A 146 25.58 22.31 34.23
N ILE A 147 25.83 22.67 32.97
CA ILE A 147 27.15 23.06 32.46
C ILE A 147 27.64 24.34 33.17
N ASP A 148 26.78 25.36 33.31
CA ASP A 148 27.12 26.64 33.92
C ASP A 148 27.47 26.51 35.42
N LEU A 149 26.91 25.52 36.11
CA LEU A 149 27.24 25.17 37.51
C LEU A 149 28.51 24.31 37.65
N GLY A 150 29.21 24.03 36.54
CA GLY A 150 30.44 23.23 36.51
C GLY A 150 30.22 21.71 36.47
N GLY A 151 29.00 21.25 36.21
CA GLY A 151 28.66 19.84 36.01
C GLY A 151 28.91 19.37 34.58
N THR A 152 29.15 18.07 34.39
CA THR A 152 29.31 17.47 33.05
C THR A 152 28.04 16.71 32.66
N VAL A 153 27.40 17.10 31.56
CA VAL A 153 26.25 16.37 31.00
C VAL A 153 26.78 15.24 30.11
N SER A 154 26.49 13.99 30.46
CA SER A 154 26.73 12.84 29.58
C SER A 154 25.49 12.60 28.73
N PRO A 155 25.62 12.24 27.43
CA PRO A 155 24.45 11.97 26.60
C PRO A 155 23.73 10.74 27.14
N THR A 156 22.49 10.92 27.62
CA THR A 156 21.60 9.80 27.91
C THR A 156 21.26 9.11 26.60
N ASP A 157 21.89 7.96 26.38
CA ASP A 157 21.56 7.03 25.31
C ASP A 157 20.06 6.70 25.41
N GLY A 158 19.36 6.78 24.28
CA GLY A 158 17.91 6.67 24.21
C GLY A 158 17.45 5.28 24.60
N SER A 159 17.24 5.05 25.89
CA SER A 159 16.72 3.79 26.40
C SER A 159 15.27 3.65 25.98
N GLU A 160 15.10 2.90 24.89
CA GLU A 160 13.88 2.29 24.40
C GLU A 160 13.03 1.79 25.57
N VAL A 161 11.95 2.53 25.85
CA VAL A 161 10.93 2.10 26.82
C VAL A 161 10.16 0.97 26.17
N ASN A 162 10.62 -0.24 26.44
CA ASN A 162 10.04 -1.48 25.97
C ASN A 162 8.64 -1.63 26.57
N PRO A 163 7.53 -1.60 25.79
CA PRO A 163 6.20 -1.79 26.32
C PRO A 163 5.94 -3.30 26.39
N SER A 164 6.61 -3.97 27.31
CA SER A 164 6.31 -5.34 27.69
C SER A 164 6.61 -5.48 29.16
N ASP A 165 5.61 -5.18 29.99
CA ASP A 165 5.18 -6.14 30.99
C ASP A 165 3.90 -5.71 31.73
N SER A 166 3.06 -6.71 32.01
CA SER A 166 1.90 -6.76 32.93
C SER A 166 0.51 -6.49 32.30
N VAL A 167 -0.52 -7.35 32.40
CA VAL A 167 -0.75 -8.54 33.26
C VAL A 167 -1.94 -9.39 32.71
N SER A 168 -1.79 -10.72 32.81
CA SER A 168 -2.77 -11.81 33.05
C SER A 168 -4.07 -12.04 32.26
N SER A 169 -4.11 -13.22 31.62
CA SER A 169 -5.10 -14.32 31.73
C SER A 169 -6.53 -14.02 32.21
N VAL A 170 -7.53 -14.38 31.38
CA VAL A 170 -8.60 -15.39 31.67
C VAL A 170 -9.58 -15.46 30.49
N GLY A 171 -9.97 -16.66 30.07
CA GLY A 171 -11.24 -16.90 29.36
C GLY A 171 -11.16 -17.83 28.14
N ASN A 172 -11.76 -19.01 28.25
CA ASN A 172 -11.64 -20.16 27.37
C ASN A 172 -12.86 -20.29 26.40
N LYS A 173 -12.59 -20.49 25.08
CA LYS A 173 -13.34 -21.25 24.01
C LYS A 173 -14.84 -20.95 23.67
N PRO A 174 -15.41 -21.49 22.56
CA PRO A 174 -14.93 -21.80 21.19
C PRO A 174 -15.92 -21.39 20.04
N THR A 175 -15.60 -21.82 18.80
CA THR A 175 -16.45 -21.99 17.57
C THR A 175 -16.55 -20.76 16.63
N ASN A 176 -16.54 -20.84 15.29
CA ASN A 176 -16.78 -21.91 14.32
C ASN A 176 -15.87 -21.75 13.10
N GLY A 177 -15.52 -22.88 12.47
CA GLY A 177 -14.85 -22.93 11.18
C GLY A 177 -15.74 -22.46 10.04
N ILE A 178 -15.12 -21.81 9.06
CA ILE A 178 -15.64 -21.68 7.70
C ILE A 178 -14.49 -22.14 6.79
N ASP A 179 -14.54 -23.40 6.41
CA ASP A 179 -13.80 -23.93 5.26
C ASP A 179 -14.28 -23.20 4.00
N PHE A 180 -13.37 -22.54 3.29
CA PHE A 180 -13.69 -21.91 2.02
C PHE A 180 -13.12 -22.76 0.87
N ASP A 181 -14.02 -23.43 0.15
CA ASP A 181 -13.74 -24.27 -1.02
C ASP A 181 -13.34 -23.41 -2.23
N PRO A 182 -12.15 -23.63 -2.85
CA PRO A 182 -11.65 -22.81 -3.95
C PRO A 182 -12.30 -23.10 -5.32
N ARG A 183 -13.46 -23.77 -5.40
CA ARG A 183 -14.12 -24.12 -6.68
C ARG A 183 -15.21 -23.17 -7.19
N ILE A 184 -15.47 -22.03 -6.55
CA ILE A 184 -16.44 -21.04 -7.05
C ILE A 184 -15.73 -19.93 -7.84
N ALA A 185 -15.10 -20.29 -8.96
CA ALA A 185 -14.58 -19.32 -9.93
C ALA A 185 -14.87 -19.71 -11.39
N SER A 186 -15.86 -20.57 -11.61
CA SER A 186 -16.26 -21.02 -12.94
C SER A 186 -17.78 -21.02 -13.06
N LYS A 187 -18.35 -19.87 -13.47
CA LYS A 187 -19.62 -19.74 -14.24
C LYS A 187 -20.04 -18.26 -14.29
N ILE A 188 -19.39 -17.49 -15.15
CA ILE A 188 -20.08 -16.39 -15.84
C ILE A 188 -19.73 -16.54 -17.32
N VAL A 189 -20.58 -17.30 -18.01
CA VAL A 189 -20.64 -17.34 -19.48
C VAL A 189 -21.50 -16.15 -19.91
N PRO A 190 -21.04 -15.27 -20.81
CA PRO A 190 -21.95 -14.35 -21.47
C PRO A 190 -22.76 -15.13 -22.52
N SER A 191 -24.08 -15.16 -22.32
CA SER A 191 -25.05 -15.67 -23.29
C SER A 191 -25.08 -14.74 -24.51
N SER A 192 -24.65 -15.28 -25.66
CA SER A 192 -24.88 -14.69 -26.97
C SER A 192 -26.37 -14.71 -27.29
N LYS A 193 -27.01 -13.53 -27.33
CA LYS A 193 -28.29 -13.33 -28.01
C LYS A 193 -28.05 -12.64 -29.35
N SER A 194 -28.21 -13.44 -30.39
CA SER A 194 -28.51 -13.06 -31.76
C SER A 194 -29.72 -12.13 -31.84
N PHE A 195 -29.62 -11.07 -32.65
CA PHE A 195 -30.77 -10.38 -33.23
C PHE A 195 -30.93 -10.86 -34.69
N PRO A 196 -32.15 -11.15 -35.17
CA PRO A 196 -32.40 -11.49 -36.57
C PRO A 196 -32.48 -10.22 -37.44
N ASP A 197 -32.34 -10.44 -38.75
CA ASP A 197 -32.23 -9.48 -39.87
C ASP A 197 -33.14 -8.23 -39.83
#